data_AF-A0A536AIK2-F1
#
_entry.id   AF-A0A536AIK2-F1
#
_cell.length_a   1.000
_cell.length_b   1.000
_cell.length_c   1.000
_cell.angle_alpha   90.00
_cell.angle_beta   90.00
_cell.angle_gamma   90.00
#
_symmetry.space_group_name_H-M   'P 1'
#
loop_
_entity.id
_entity.type
_entity.pdbx_description
1 polymer ?
#
loop_
_entity_poly.entity_id
_entity_poly.type
_entity_poly.pdbx_seq_one_letter_code
_entity_poly.pdbx_strand_id
1 'polypeptide(L)'
;MGFVRRRPFTFGVLGVLVAVYVVEIVQSQPDFWVSGGGELPDIAAWGAVWSPGIAAGEWWRLVTAGFLHGGLRHLAFNGYALLVIGDAAERRLGSERTAAVFLAAVIGGDIAAALVDQNVVSLGA
;
A
#
# COMPACT_ATOMS: atom_id res chain seq x y z
N MET A 1 8.39 17.77 31.30
CA MET A 1 7.47 17.92 30.15
C MET A 1 8.00 17.06 29.01
N GLY A 2 7.34 15.94 28.71
CA GLY A 2 7.77 15.05 27.63
C GLY A 2 7.52 15.71 26.28
N PHE A 3 8.55 15.76 25.43
CA PHE A 3 8.37 16.11 24.02
C PHE A 3 7.32 15.17 23.42
N VAL A 4 6.18 15.72 23.00
CA VAL A 4 5.27 15.01 22.10
C VAL A 4 6.06 14.78 20.82
N ARG A 5 6.65 13.58 20.66
CA ARG A 5 7.39 13.23 19.45
C ARG A 5 6.41 13.31 18.29
N ARG A 6 6.67 14.22 17.35
CA ARG A 6 5.88 14.33 16.12
C ARG A 6 5.98 13.00 15.37
N ARG A 7 4.89 12.61 14.71
CA ARG A 7 4.74 11.37 13.93
C ARG A 7 4.54 11.67 12.43
N PRO A 8 5.38 12.50 11.81
CA PRO A 8 5.11 13.01 10.47
C PRO A 8 5.07 11.88 9.42
N PHE A 9 5.84 10.81 9.59
CA PHE A 9 5.89 9.73 8.60
C PHE A 9 4.60 8.91 8.62
N THR A 10 4.18 8.40 9.79
CA THR A 10 3.00 7.55 9.91
C THR A 10 1.74 8.24 9.39
N PHE A 11 1.51 9.50 9.83
CA PHE A 11 0.37 10.27 9.34
C PHE A 11 0.52 10.72 7.89
N GLY A 12 1.74 10.98 7.43
CA GLY A 12 2.02 11.31 6.04
C GLY A 12 1.65 10.15 5.12
N VAL A 13 2.12 8.94 5.42
CA VAL A 13 1.76 7.72 4.67
C VAL A 13 0.27 7.49 4.73
N LEU A 14 -0.37 7.54 5.91
CA LEU A 14 -1.82 7.38 6.01
C LEU A 14 -2.58 8.37 5.11
N GLY A 15 -2.14 9.63 5.06
CA GLY A 15 -2.71 10.63 4.17
C GLY A 15 -2.55 10.27 2.69
N VAL A 16 -1.38 9.74 2.30
CA VAL A 16 -1.15 9.23 0.94
C VAL A 16 -2.07 8.05 0.62
N LEU A 17 -2.19 7.06 1.51
CA LEU A 17 -3.07 5.91 1.27
C LEU A 17 -4.52 6.33 1.08
N VAL A 18 -5.02 7.26 1.92
CA VAL A 18 -6.37 7.82 1.77
C VAL A 18 -6.52 8.59 0.47
N ALA A 19 -5.54 9.41 0.08
CA ALA A 19 -5.60 10.17 -1.16
C ALA A 19 -5.61 9.28 -2.40
N VAL A 20 -4.75 8.24 -2.43
CA VAL A 20 -4.73 7.22 -3.49
C VAL A 20 -6.09 6.52 -3.54
N TYR A 21 -6.62 6.11 -2.39
CA TYR A 21 -7.91 5.43 -2.35
C TYR A 21 -9.09 6.29 -2.83
N VAL A 22 -9.07 7.60 -2.58
CA VAL A 22 -10.06 8.52 -3.16
C VAL A 22 -9.96 8.54 -4.69
N VAL A 23 -8.75 8.52 -5.24
CA VAL A 23 -8.55 8.42 -6.70
C VAL A 23 -9.08 7.08 -7.23
N GLU A 24 -8.80 5.98 -6.54
CA GLU A 24 -9.33 4.65 -6.89
C GLU A 24 -10.86 4.65 -6.89
N ILE A 25 -11.53 5.25 -5.89
CA ILE A 25 -12.99 5.40 -5.84
C ILE A 25 -13.53 6.17 -7.04
N VAL A 26 -12.92 7.32 -7.37
CA VAL A 26 -13.39 8.19 -8.46
C VAL A 26 -13.28 7.50 -9.82
N GLN A 27 -12.31 6.61 -9.99
CA GLN A 27 -12.04 5.92 -11.25
C GLN A 27 -12.66 4.51 -11.33
N SER A 28 -13.23 3.98 -10.23
CA SER A 28 -13.80 2.62 -10.17
C SER A 28 -15.32 2.59 -10.11
N GLN A 29 -15.87 1.41 -10.40
CA GLN A 29 -17.28 1.10 -10.19
C GLN A 29 -17.63 1.02 -8.68
N PRO A 30 -18.89 1.29 -8.28
CA PRO A 30 -19.29 1.28 -6.88
C PRO A 30 -18.98 -0.02 -6.10
N ASP A 31 -18.97 -1.18 -6.77
CA ASP A 31 -18.69 -2.48 -6.16
C ASP A 31 -17.23 -2.61 -5.65
N PHE A 32 -16.32 -1.81 -6.21
CA PHE A 32 -14.93 -1.73 -5.78
C PHE A 32 -14.77 -1.01 -4.42
N TRP A 33 -15.61 -0.02 -4.14
CA TRP A 33 -15.43 0.97 -3.05
C TRP A 33 -15.49 0.40 -1.63
N VAL A 34 -15.94 -0.84 -1.45
CA VAL A 34 -16.07 -1.45 -0.11
C VAL A 34 -15.31 -2.77 -0.04
N SER A 35 -15.40 -3.57 -1.09
CA SER A 35 -14.91 -4.95 -1.10
C SER A 35 -13.74 -5.20 -2.04
N GLY A 36 -13.36 -4.24 -2.90
CA GLY A 36 -12.40 -4.46 -3.97
C GLY A 36 -12.91 -5.38 -5.07
N GLY A 37 -14.23 -5.56 -5.17
CA GLY A 37 -14.86 -6.37 -6.21
C GLY A 37 -15.00 -5.53 -7.48
N GLY A 38 -14.15 -5.80 -8.47
CA GLY A 38 -14.20 -5.22 -9.81
C GLY A 38 -13.55 -6.19 -10.79
N GLU A 39 -13.90 -6.11 -12.08
CA GLU A 39 -13.23 -6.92 -13.08
C GLU A 39 -11.72 -6.58 -13.13
N LEU A 40 -10.92 -7.62 -13.40
CA LEU A 40 -9.46 -7.58 -13.36
C LEU A 40 -8.72 -6.64 -14.35
N PRO A 41 -9.33 -5.89 -15.31
CA PRO A 41 -8.57 -4.93 -16.09
C PRO A 41 -8.21 -3.61 -15.38
N ASP A 42 -8.95 -3.17 -14.36
CA ASP A 42 -8.77 -1.80 -13.81
C ASP A 42 -7.56 -1.67 -12.86
N ILE A 43 -7.37 -2.63 -11.94
CA ILE A 43 -6.33 -2.52 -10.91
C ILE A 43 -4.90 -2.77 -11.42
N ALA A 44 -4.74 -3.60 -12.45
CA ALA A 44 -3.46 -3.84 -13.09
C ALA A 44 -2.95 -2.58 -13.81
N ALA A 45 -3.85 -1.78 -14.39
CA ALA A 45 -3.50 -0.51 -15.02
C ALA A 45 -2.97 0.52 -14.00
N TRP A 46 -3.36 0.41 -12.74
CA TRP A 46 -2.96 1.35 -11.68
C TRP A 46 -1.64 1.01 -10.99
N GLY A 47 -0.99 -0.09 -11.40
CA GLY A 47 0.32 -0.46 -10.87
C GLY A 47 0.28 -1.53 -9.79
N ALA A 48 -0.78 -2.33 -9.73
CA ALA A 48 -0.81 -3.55 -8.92
C ALA A 48 0.32 -4.50 -9.31
N VAL A 49 0.66 -5.43 -8.40
CA VAL A 49 1.63 -6.50 -8.64
C VAL A 49 1.11 -7.36 -9.79
N TRP A 50 1.90 -7.44 -10.86
CA TRP A 50 1.60 -8.25 -12.02
C TRP A 50 2.90 -8.80 -12.60
N SER A 51 3.13 -10.11 -12.41
CA SER A 51 4.41 -10.74 -12.70
C SER A 51 4.89 -10.60 -14.15
N PRO A 52 4.03 -10.72 -15.20
CA PRO A 52 4.45 -10.46 -16.57
C PRO A 52 4.96 -9.04 -16.81
N GLY A 53 4.31 -8.02 -16.24
CA GLY A 53 4.74 -6.62 -16.34
C GLY A 53 6.06 -6.37 -15.62
N ILE A 54 6.21 -6.90 -14.41
CA ILE A 54 7.47 -6.82 -13.64
C ILE A 54 8.62 -7.47 -14.43
N ALA A 55 8.39 -8.63 -15.03
CA ALA A 55 9.36 -9.31 -15.88
C ALA A 55 9.69 -8.52 -17.16
N ALA A 56 8.74 -7.73 -17.67
CA ALA A 56 8.93 -6.82 -18.80
C ALA A 56 9.61 -5.49 -18.43
N GLY A 57 10.00 -5.29 -17.17
CA GLY A 57 10.72 -4.10 -16.69
C GLY A 57 9.88 -3.09 -15.91
N GLU A 58 8.62 -3.39 -15.61
CA GLU A 58 7.72 -2.51 -14.85
C GLU A 58 7.96 -2.61 -13.33
N TRP A 59 9.22 -2.49 -12.89
CA TRP A 59 9.63 -2.68 -11.49
C TRP A 59 9.03 -1.66 -10.53
N TRP A 60 8.55 -0.52 -11.05
CA TRP A 60 7.81 0.48 -10.29
C TRP A 60 6.54 -0.10 -9.64
N ARG A 61 6.00 -1.20 -10.18
CA ARG A 61 4.87 -1.95 -9.60
C ARG A 61 5.13 -2.45 -8.18
N LEU A 62 6.39 -2.81 -7.87
CA LEU A 62 6.82 -3.27 -6.54
C LEU A 62 6.79 -2.17 -5.47
N VAL A 63 6.57 -0.93 -5.89
CA VAL A 63 6.42 0.21 -4.98
C VAL A 63 4.99 0.72 -5.03
N THR A 64 4.43 0.89 -6.24
CA THR A 64 3.07 1.44 -6.40
C THR A 64 2.00 0.54 -5.81
N ALA A 65 2.14 -0.79 -5.92
CA ALA A 65 1.13 -1.73 -5.44
C ALA A 65 0.91 -1.64 -3.92
N GLY A 66 1.95 -1.33 -3.14
CA GLY A 66 1.84 -1.09 -1.70
C GLY A 66 0.99 0.14 -1.32
N PHE A 67 0.67 1.04 -2.24
CA PHE A 67 -0.19 2.19 -1.95
C PHE A 67 -1.63 2.03 -2.43
N LEU A 68 -1.89 1.07 -3.33
CA LEU A 68 -3.21 0.76 -3.86
C LEU A 68 -4.03 -0.04 -2.84
N HIS A 69 -5.34 0.18 -2.80
CA HIS A 69 -6.24 -0.51 -1.88
C HIS A 69 -7.49 -1.03 -2.59
N GLY A 70 -7.63 -2.35 -2.59
CA GLY A 70 -8.78 -3.08 -3.11
C GLY A 70 -9.98 -2.99 -2.18
N GLY A 71 -10.46 -1.79 -1.91
CA GLY A 71 -11.66 -1.51 -1.13
C GLY A 71 -11.40 -1.02 0.30
N LEU A 72 -12.45 -0.42 0.88
CA LEU A 72 -12.38 0.30 2.14
C LEU A 72 -11.96 -0.58 3.32
N ARG A 73 -12.36 -1.86 3.32
CA ARG A 73 -11.95 -2.79 4.38
C ARG A 73 -10.44 -3.00 4.40
N HIS A 74 -9.82 -3.08 3.22
CA HIS A 74 -8.38 -3.25 3.11
C HIS A 74 -7.65 -2.00 3.62
N LEU A 75 -8.08 -0.81 3.18
CA LEU A 75 -7.54 0.46 3.67
C LEU A 75 -7.72 0.62 5.18
N ALA A 76 -8.89 0.26 5.73
CA ALA A 76 -9.15 0.40 7.16
C ALA A 76 -8.22 -0.50 8.00
N PHE A 77 -8.03 -1.75 7.56
CA PHE A 77 -7.12 -2.68 8.25
C PHE A 77 -5.67 -2.20 8.21
N ASN A 78 -5.16 -1.82 7.03
CA ASN A 78 -3.78 -1.38 6.88
C ASN A 78 -3.53 -0.01 7.51
N GLY A 79 -4.49 0.91 7.42
CA GLY A 79 -4.45 2.18 8.13
C GLY A 79 -4.39 1.98 9.66
N TYR A 80 -5.17 1.04 10.20
CA TYR A 80 -5.09 0.67 11.62
C TYR A 80 -3.73 0.05 11.97
N ALA A 81 -3.24 -0.90 11.17
CA ALA A 81 -1.94 -1.52 11.37
C ALA A 81 -0.80 -0.47 11.34
N LEU A 82 -0.86 0.49 10.42
CA LEU A 82 0.10 1.60 10.33
C LEU A 82 0.03 2.51 11.57
N LEU A 83 -1.17 2.83 12.05
CA LEU A 83 -1.35 3.64 13.26
C LEU A 83 -0.86 2.96 14.54
N VAL A 84 -0.85 1.61 14.59
CA VAL A 84 -0.36 0.85 15.76
C VAL A 84 1.13 0.54 15.62
N ILE A 85 1.50 -0.16 14.54
CA ILE A 85 2.85 -0.68 14.31
C ILE A 85 3.76 0.44 13.78
N GLY A 86 3.31 1.19 12.78
CA GLY A 86 4.07 2.30 12.19
C GLY A 86 4.36 3.39 13.21
N ASP A 87 3.37 3.78 14.02
CA ASP A 87 3.58 4.72 15.13
C ASP A 87 4.59 4.19 16.15
N ALA A 88 4.44 2.93 16.58
CA ALA A 88 5.36 2.32 17.53
C ALA A 88 6.79 2.24 16.97
N ALA A 89 6.94 1.98 15.67
CA ALA A 89 8.22 1.98 14.96
C ALA A 89 8.81 3.39 14.88
N GLU A 90 8.04 4.40 14.42
CA GLU A 90 8.49 5.79 14.31
C GLU A 90 8.91 6.37 15.66
N ARG A 91 8.18 6.05 16.73
CA ARG A 91 8.55 6.45 18.10
C ARG A 91 9.88 5.87 18.55
N ARG A 92 10.23 4.66 18.14
CA ARG A 92 11.46 3.96 18.55
C ARG A 92 12.65 4.28 17.63
N LEU A 93 12.44 4.25 16.33
CA LEU A 93 13.49 4.31 15.31
C LEU A 93 13.71 5.73 14.75
N GLY A 94 12.69 6.58 14.82
CA GLY A 94 12.62 7.87 14.13
C GLY A 94 12.07 7.73 12.71
N SER A 95 11.56 8.83 12.15
CA SER A 95 10.83 8.85 10.87
C SER A 95 11.63 8.29 9.69
N GLU A 96 12.91 8.64 9.55
CA GLU A 96 13.76 8.20 8.44
C GLU A 96 13.95 6.68 8.41
N ARG A 97 14.24 6.09 9.57
CA ARG A 97 14.44 4.63 9.68
C ARG A 97 13.13 3.88 9.49
N THR A 98 12.02 4.41 10.02
CA THR A 98 10.70 3.84 9.76
C THR A 98 10.34 3.90 8.29
N ALA A 99 10.70 4.97 7.57
CA ALA A 99 10.50 5.06 6.13
C ALA A 99 11.28 3.99 5.37
N ALA A 100 12.55 3.77 5.71
CA ALA A 100 13.36 2.72 5.09
C ALA A 100 12.78 1.32 5.37
N VAL A 101 12.34 1.04 6.60
CA VAL A 101 11.70 -0.23 6.97
C VAL A 101 10.38 -0.41 6.22
N PHE A 102 9.56 0.63 6.15
CA PHE A 102 8.29 0.60 5.43
C PHE A 102 8.49 0.30 3.94
N LEU A 103 9.41 1.00 3.27
CA LEU A 103 9.72 0.76 1.86
C LEU A 103 10.27 -0.65 1.61
N ALA A 104 11.15 -1.13 2.49
CA ALA A 104 11.67 -2.49 2.38
C ALA A 104 10.57 -3.55 2.58
N ALA A 105 9.62 -3.31 3.49
CA ALA A 105 8.49 -4.20 3.73
C ALA A 105 7.55 -4.25 2.52
N VAL A 106 7.21 -3.10 1.93
CA VAL A 106 6.39 -3.01 0.71
C VAL A 106 7.05 -3.78 -0.44
N ILE A 107 8.29 -3.44 -0.78
CA ILE A 107 9.01 -4.08 -1.91
C ILE A 107 9.19 -5.58 -1.67
N GLY A 108 9.58 -5.97 -0.45
CA GLY A 108 9.77 -7.38 -0.09
C GLY A 108 8.48 -8.19 -0.14
N GLY A 109 7.38 -7.61 0.34
CA GLY A 109 6.04 -8.21 0.27
C GLY A 109 5.57 -8.38 -1.18
N ASP A 110 5.73 -7.35 -2.01
CA ASP A 110 5.32 -7.40 -3.41
C ASP A 110 6.16 -8.37 -4.25
N ILE A 111 7.47 -8.48 -3.97
CA ILE A 111 8.32 -9.53 -4.56
C ILE A 111 7.81 -10.91 -4.14
N ALA A 112 7.53 -11.12 -2.85
CA ALA A 112 7.01 -12.39 -2.37
C ALA A 112 5.67 -12.76 -3.04
N ALA A 113 4.76 -11.79 -3.16
CA ALA A 113 3.48 -11.97 -3.85
C ALA A 113 3.69 -12.39 -5.32
N ALA A 114 4.56 -11.67 -6.05
CA ALA A 114 4.88 -11.97 -7.45
C ALA A 114 5.51 -13.36 -7.66
N LEU A 115 6.20 -13.89 -6.66
CA LEU A 115 6.84 -15.20 -6.70
C LEU A 115 5.90 -16.35 -6.29
N VAL A 116 4.96 -16.11 -5.38
CA VAL A 116 4.04 -17.13 -4.87
C VAL A 116 2.99 -17.51 -5.91
N ASP A 117 2.38 -16.52 -6.58
CA ASP A 117 1.43 -16.78 -7.66
C ASP A 117 1.58 -15.75 -8.79
N GLN A 118 2.11 -16.21 -9.93
CA GLN A 118 2.37 -15.36 -11.09
C GLN A 118 1.12 -15.04 -11.91
N ASN A 119 -0.01 -15.70 -11.63
CA ASN A 119 -1.27 -15.52 -12.36
C ASN A 119 -2.26 -14.63 -11.61
N VAL A 120 -1.94 -14.23 -10.38
CA VAL A 120 -2.79 -13.38 -9.55
C VAL A 120 -2.28 -11.95 -9.58
N VAL A 121 -3.19 -11.01 -9.79
CA VAL A 121 -2.93 -9.58 -9.58
C VAL A 121 -3.21 -9.26 -8.12
N SER A 122 -2.23 -8.72 -7.40
CA SER A 122 -2.35 -8.37 -5.99
C SER A 122 -1.95 -6.92 -5.72
N LEU A 123 -2.43 -6.37 -4.62
CA LEU A 123 -2.19 -5.00 -4.19
C LEU A 123 -2.44 -4.87 -2.69
N GLY A 124 -1.99 -3.76 -2.10
CA GLY A 124 -2.09 -3.47 -0.67
C GLY A 124 -0.75 -3.63 0.05
N ALA A 125 -0.45 -2.65 0.91
CA ALA A 125 0.68 -2.68 1.84
C ALA A 125 0.51 -3.71 2.96
#